data_AF-R9HVI9-F1
#
_entry.id   AF-R9HVI9-F1
#
_cell.length_a   1.000
_cell.length_b   1.000
_cell.length_c   1.000
_cell.angle_alpha   90.00
_cell.angle_beta   90.00
_cell.angle_gamma   90.00
#
_symmetry.space_group_name_H-M   'P 1'
#
loop_
_entity.id
_entity.type
_entity.pdbx_description
1 polymer ?
#
loop_
_entity_poly.entity_id
_entity_poly.type
_entity_poly.pdbx_seq_one_letter_code
_entity_poly.pdbx_strand_id
1 'polypeptide(L)'
;MGKIKLFLKAVKSLVQKRRIASLWKSSLLLKKAIEEAEEKNKQDGRRYFVIWDPAQQKLISITYDYYKDRWDSYKYLLHRGRFRMRMNRGQLKEMCFYYTKSKNGLPSCQDEERKEKMIEWQNYYHRLLVSDRIRVISRCWNLKSLWKKITLRSNKIAHRY
;
A
#
# COMPACT_ATOMS: atom_id res chain seq x y z
N MET A 1 19.19 -25.89 -29.68
CA MET A 1 19.32 -24.96 -28.53
C MET A 1 19.01 -23.47 -28.83
N GLY A 2 19.07 -22.98 -30.07
CA GLY A 2 18.88 -21.53 -30.37
C GLY A 2 17.45 -20.98 -30.15
N LYS A 3 16.40 -21.73 -30.50
CA LYS A 3 15.00 -21.28 -30.39
C LYS A 3 14.53 -21.08 -28.94
N ILE A 4 14.99 -21.92 -28.00
CA ILE A 4 14.67 -21.81 -26.57
C ILE A 4 15.30 -20.56 -25.94
N LYS A 5 16.55 -20.22 -26.31
CA LYS A 5 17.22 -18.99 -25.86
C LYS A 5 16.49 -17.73 -26.36
N LEU A 6 16.04 -17.72 -27.61
CA LEU A 6 15.27 -16.61 -28.19
C LEU A 6 13.90 -16.46 -27.51
N PHE A 7 13.21 -17.57 -27.27
CA PHE A 7 11.95 -17.59 -26.52
C PHE A 7 12.12 -17.04 -25.10
N LEU A 8 13.14 -17.48 -24.36
CA LEU A 8 13.44 -16.98 -23.01
C LEU A 8 13.77 -15.48 -23.01
N LYS A 9 14.49 -14.97 -24.02
CA LYS A 9 14.79 -13.55 -24.17
C LYS A 9 13.51 -12.73 -24.43
N ALA A 10 12.61 -13.21 -25.29
CA ALA A 10 11.32 -12.59 -25.56
C ALA A 10 10.42 -12.57 -24.32
N VAL A 11 10.35 -13.68 -23.58
CA VAL A 11 9.62 -13.78 -22.30
C VAL A 11 10.18 -12.79 -21.28
N LYS A 12 11.51 -12.72 -21.11
CA LYS A 12 12.15 -11.74 -20.20
C LYS A 12 11.81 -10.30 -20.56
N SER A 13 11.89 -9.93 -21.86
CA SER A 13 11.55 -8.59 -22.33
C SER A 13 10.09 -8.24 -22.09
N LEU A 14 9.17 -9.18 -22.34
CA LEU A 14 7.74 -9.01 -22.12
C LEU A 14 7.41 -8.82 -20.63
N VAL A 15 8.04 -9.61 -19.75
CA VAL A 15 7.92 -9.47 -18.29
C VAL A 15 8.46 -8.12 -17.83
N GLN A 16 9.61 -7.67 -18.36
CA GLN A 16 10.19 -6.37 -18.04
C GLN A 16 9.28 -5.21 -18.46
N LYS A 17 8.75 -5.22 -19.68
CA LYS A 17 7.80 -4.21 -20.17
C LYS A 17 6.54 -4.15 -19.30
N ARG A 18 5.98 -5.31 -18.93
CA ARG A 18 4.82 -5.41 -18.02
C ARG A 18 5.14 -4.87 -16.63
N ARG A 19 6.32 -5.18 -16.09
CA ARG A 19 6.77 -4.65 -14.80
C ARG A 19 6.85 -3.13 -14.82
N ILE A 20 7.48 -2.55 -15.85
CA ILE A 20 7.57 -1.10 -16.03
C ILE A 20 6.18 -0.46 -16.07
N ALA A 21 5.26 -0.99 -16.90
CA ALA A 21 3.89 -0.48 -16.97
C ALA A 21 3.15 -0.56 -15.61
N SER A 22 3.34 -1.65 -14.87
CA SER A 22 2.75 -1.81 -13.53
C SER A 22 3.32 -0.82 -12.52
N LEU A 23 4.62 -0.55 -12.57
CA LEU A 23 5.29 0.44 -11.72
C LEU A 23 4.73 1.84 -12.01
N TRP A 24 4.66 2.25 -13.28
CA TRP A 24 4.07 3.53 -13.67
C TRP A 24 2.62 3.69 -13.17
N LYS A 25 1.78 2.68 -13.41
CA LYS A 25 0.37 2.72 -12.97
C LYS A 25 0.26 2.81 -11.45
N SER A 26 1.06 2.03 -10.72
CA SER A 26 1.06 2.08 -9.25
C SER A 26 1.53 3.45 -8.72
N SER A 27 2.57 4.04 -9.29
CA SER A 27 3.04 5.38 -8.91
C SER A 27 1.98 6.45 -9.15
N LEU A 28 1.25 6.38 -10.27
CA LEU A 28 0.16 7.31 -10.57
C LEU A 28 -0.99 7.19 -9.56
N LEU A 29 -1.41 5.96 -9.24
CA LEU A 29 -2.46 5.72 -8.25
C LEU A 29 -2.08 6.28 -6.87
N LEU A 30 -0.82 6.05 -6.46
CA LEU A 30 -0.33 6.56 -5.18
C LEU A 30 -0.26 8.09 -5.17
N LYS A 31 0.24 8.71 -6.25
CA LYS A 31 0.31 10.17 -6.36
C LYS A 31 -1.07 10.81 -6.20
N LYS A 32 -2.08 10.29 -6.92
CA LYS A 32 -3.47 10.79 -6.80
C LYS A 32 -4.03 10.65 -5.38
N ALA A 33 -3.80 9.51 -4.73
CA ALA A 33 -4.29 9.29 -3.38
C ALA A 33 -3.56 10.16 -2.33
N ILE A 34 -2.28 10.47 -2.56
CA ILE A 34 -1.52 11.42 -1.74
C ILE A 34 -2.09 12.84 -1.91
N GLU A 35 -2.33 13.28 -3.14
CA GLU A 35 -2.93 14.59 -3.43
C GLU A 35 -4.30 14.74 -2.75
N GLU A 36 -5.16 13.72 -2.85
CA GLU A 36 -6.46 13.71 -2.15
C GLU A 36 -6.30 13.79 -0.62
N ALA A 37 -5.34 13.04 -0.05
CA ALA A 37 -5.09 13.08 1.39
C ALA A 37 -4.59 14.46 1.86
N GLU A 38 -3.70 15.08 1.09
CA GLU A 38 -3.17 16.42 1.37
C GLU A 38 -4.24 17.50 1.22
N GLU A 39 -5.13 17.39 0.23
CA GLU A 39 -6.27 18.31 0.07
C GLU A 39 -7.22 18.24 1.26
N LYS A 40 -7.61 17.03 1.68
CA LYS A 40 -8.45 16.87 2.87
C LYS A 40 -7.75 17.35 4.15
N ASN A 41 -6.43 17.12 4.26
CA ASN A 41 -5.63 17.65 5.38
C ASN A 41 -5.63 19.17 5.41
N LYS A 42 -5.52 19.84 4.26
CA LYS A 42 -5.60 21.31 4.17
C LYS A 42 -6.96 21.84 4.59
N GLN A 43 -8.04 21.11 4.29
CA GLN A 43 -9.40 21.52 4.62
C GLN A 43 -9.72 21.46 6.13
N ASP A 44 -9.27 20.43 6.85
CA ASP A 44 -9.68 20.23 8.26
C ASP A 44 -8.52 20.06 9.26
N GLY A 45 -7.27 20.07 8.79
CA GLY A 45 -6.06 19.91 9.58
C GLY A 45 -5.83 18.49 10.12
N ARG A 46 -6.70 17.52 9.83
CA ARG A 46 -6.62 16.17 10.40
C ARG A 46 -5.63 15.30 9.66
N ARG A 47 -5.09 14.30 10.35
CA ARG A 47 -4.21 13.31 9.73
C ARG A 47 -5.02 12.35 8.86
N TYR A 48 -4.64 12.28 7.58
CA TYR A 48 -5.13 11.29 6.64
C TYR A 48 -4.07 10.23 6.40
N PHE A 49 -4.52 9.00 6.19
CA PHE A 49 -3.72 7.83 5.88
C PHE A 49 -4.16 7.30 4.52
N VAL A 50 -3.20 7.08 3.62
CA VAL A 50 -3.45 6.46 2.32
C VAL A 50 -3.32 4.95 2.46
N ILE A 51 -4.42 4.23 2.27
CA ILE A 51 -4.45 2.77 2.39
C ILE A 51 -5.11 2.12 1.18
N TRP A 52 -4.83 0.84 0.96
CA TRP A 52 -5.56 0.04 -0.02
C TRP A 52 -6.89 -0.43 0.54
N ASP A 53 -7.97 -0.11 -0.15
CA ASP A 53 -9.29 -0.66 0.10
C ASP A 53 -9.51 -1.91 -0.76
N PRO A 54 -9.51 -3.11 -0.16
CA PRO A 54 -9.70 -4.35 -0.91
C PRO A 54 -11.12 -4.49 -1.49
N ALA A 55 -12.12 -3.82 -0.92
CA ALA A 55 -13.50 -3.93 -1.39
C ALA A 55 -13.72 -3.13 -2.67
N GLN A 56 -13.12 -1.93 -2.77
CA GLN A 56 -13.23 -1.06 -3.95
C GLN A 56 -12.04 -1.17 -4.90
N GLN A 57 -11.04 -1.98 -4.54
CA GLN A 57 -9.79 -2.13 -5.29
C GLN A 57 -9.15 -0.79 -5.65
N LYS A 58 -9.08 0.14 -4.68
CA LYS A 58 -8.48 1.45 -4.88
C LYS A 58 -7.73 1.93 -3.64
N LEU A 59 -6.77 2.82 -3.85
CA LEU A 59 -6.21 3.58 -2.76
C LEU A 59 -7.25 4.61 -2.30
N ILE A 60 -7.43 4.71 -0.99
CA ILE A 60 -8.31 5.69 -0.35
C ILE A 60 -7.55 6.47 0.71
N SER A 61 -7.96 7.72 0.90
CA SER A 61 -7.51 8.55 2.01
C SER A 61 -8.53 8.48 3.16
N ILE A 62 -8.08 8.09 4.35
CA ILE A 62 -8.95 7.96 5.52
C ILE A 62 -8.38 8.62 6.77
N THR A 63 -9.25 9.10 7.65
CA THR A 63 -8.85 9.52 9.01
C THR A 63 -9.00 8.37 10.00
N TYR A 64 -8.47 8.49 11.22
CA TYR A 64 -8.65 7.44 12.22
C TYR A 64 -9.96 7.55 13.02
N ASP A 65 -10.27 8.74 13.51
CA ASP A 65 -11.36 8.94 14.48
C ASP A 65 -12.72 9.06 13.82
N TYR A 66 -13.73 8.55 14.51
CA TYR A 66 -15.13 8.64 14.10
C TYR A 66 -15.61 10.08 14.28
N TYR A 67 -16.11 10.68 13.20
CA TYR A 67 -16.83 11.94 13.26
C TYR A 67 -18.21 11.72 12.62
N LYS A 68 -19.25 12.25 13.27
CA LYS A 68 -20.66 11.98 12.92
C LYS A 68 -20.99 12.28 11.46
N ASP A 69 -20.29 13.23 10.85
CA ASP A 69 -20.52 13.68 9.47
C ASP A 69 -19.49 13.15 8.46
N ARG A 70 -18.62 12.21 8.86
CA ARG A 70 -17.47 11.76 8.05
C ARG A 70 -17.49 10.27 7.81
N TRP A 71 -17.89 9.93 6.58
CA TRP A 71 -17.99 8.58 6.04
C TRP A 71 -16.63 7.96 5.67
N ASP A 72 -15.55 8.74 5.75
CA ASP A 72 -14.18 8.36 5.39
C ASP A 72 -13.26 8.10 6.60
N SER A 73 -13.82 7.93 7.80
CA SER A 73 -13.04 7.51 8.97
C SER A 73 -12.85 6.00 9.04
N TYR A 74 -11.68 5.57 9.51
CA TYR A 74 -11.34 4.16 9.72
C TYR A 74 -12.34 3.48 10.65
N LYS A 75 -12.67 4.11 11.79
CA LYS A 75 -13.67 3.57 12.73
C LYS A 75 -15.04 3.39 12.06
N TYR A 76 -15.51 4.38 11.30
CA TYR A 76 -16.77 4.27 10.56
C TYR A 76 -16.74 3.12 9.55
N LEU A 77 -15.69 3.06 8.72
CA LEU A 77 -15.53 2.02 7.71
C LEU A 77 -15.39 0.62 8.32
N LEU A 78 -14.71 0.49 9.46
CA LEU A 78 -14.60 -0.74 10.24
C LEU A 78 -15.99 -1.21 10.72
N HIS A 79 -16.79 -0.31 11.31
CA HIS A 79 -18.15 -0.64 11.75
C HIS A 79 -19.07 -1.07 10.59
N ARG A 80 -18.84 -0.53 9.39
CA ARG A 80 -19.55 -0.95 8.16
C ARG A 80 -19.01 -2.25 7.53
N GLY A 81 -18.08 -2.94 8.19
CA GLY A 81 -17.51 -4.20 7.71
C GLY A 81 -16.53 -4.06 6.55
N ARG A 82 -16.10 -2.83 6.23
CA ARG A 82 -15.16 -2.55 5.13
C ARG A 82 -13.75 -3.07 5.42
N PHE A 83 -13.39 -3.10 6.71
CA PHE A 83 -12.15 -3.69 7.21
C PHE A 83 -12.47 -4.85 8.14
N ARG A 84 -11.68 -5.92 8.07
CA ARG A 84 -11.88 -7.11 8.91
C ARG A 84 -11.12 -7.07 10.23
N MET A 85 -10.08 -6.25 10.31
CA MET A 85 -9.20 -6.15 11.47
C MET A 85 -9.35 -4.78 12.09
N ARG A 86 -9.44 -4.75 13.42
CA ARG A 86 -9.33 -3.53 14.22
C ARG A 86 -7.85 -3.16 14.39
N MET A 87 -7.51 -1.94 14.01
CA MET A 87 -6.17 -1.38 14.08
C MET A 87 -6.20 -0.16 14.98
N ASN A 88 -5.12 0.04 15.75
CA ASN A 88 -4.87 1.31 16.41
C ASN A 88 -4.18 2.31 15.45
N ARG A 89 -4.00 3.57 15.89
CA ARG A 89 -3.36 4.62 15.06
C ARG A 89 -1.95 4.24 14.61
N GLY A 90 -1.15 3.61 15.47
CA GLY A 90 0.21 3.17 15.15
C GLY A 90 0.23 2.09 14.07
N GLN A 91 -0.62 1.07 14.22
CA GLN A 91 -0.80 0.02 13.22
C GLN A 91 -1.29 0.57 11.88
N LEU A 92 -2.22 1.54 11.89
CA LEU A 92 -2.67 2.18 10.66
C LEU A 92 -1.53 2.96 9.97
N LYS A 93 -0.69 3.64 10.76
CA LYS A 93 0.51 4.33 10.27
C LYS A 93 1.52 3.37 9.63
N GLU A 94 1.74 2.20 10.23
CA GLU A 94 2.61 1.17 9.64
C GLU A 94 2.03 0.60 8.33
N MET A 95 0.72 0.39 8.28
CA MET A 95 0.08 -0.28 7.16
C MET A 95 -0.17 0.65 5.97
N CYS A 96 -0.30 1.95 6.19
CA CYS A 96 -0.49 2.93 5.13
C CYS A 96 0.73 3.08 4.20
N PHE A 97 0.47 3.57 2.99
CA PHE A 97 1.47 3.89 1.98
C PHE A 97 1.85 5.39 1.98
N TYR A 98 1.12 6.20 2.74
CA TYR A 98 1.41 7.60 3.02
C TYR A 98 0.57 8.09 4.19
N TYR A 99 1.03 9.13 4.88
CA TYR A 99 0.22 9.86 5.85
C TYR A 99 0.60 11.34 5.91
N THR A 100 -0.40 12.19 6.12
CA THR A 100 -0.25 13.64 6.22
C THR A 100 0.19 14.06 7.64
N LYS A 101 0.49 15.35 7.82
CA LYS A 101 0.73 15.92 9.15
C LYS A 101 -0.50 15.79 10.06
N SER A 102 -0.27 15.82 11.36
CA SER A 102 -1.36 15.83 12.35
C SER A 102 -1.79 17.25 12.66
N LYS A 103 -3.03 17.42 13.14
CA LYS A 103 -3.50 18.67 13.74
C LYS A 103 -2.62 19.13 14.90
N ASN A 104 -2.03 18.18 15.63
CA ASN A 104 -1.16 18.43 16.78
C ASN A 104 0.32 18.66 16.40
N GLY A 105 0.60 19.07 15.17
CA GLY A 105 1.97 19.36 14.72
C GLY A 105 2.88 18.14 14.48
N LEU A 106 2.41 16.90 14.72
CA LEU A 106 3.19 15.72 14.36
C LEU A 106 3.46 15.69 12.85
N PRO A 107 4.69 15.38 12.42
CA PRO A 107 5.10 15.50 11.02
C PRO A 107 4.42 14.48 10.11
N SER A 108 4.30 14.83 8.84
CA SER A 108 3.91 13.91 7.76
C SER A 108 4.98 12.85 7.52
N CYS A 109 4.69 11.93 6.59
CA CYS A 109 5.66 10.97 6.11
C CYS A 109 6.89 11.70 5.56
N GLN A 110 8.07 11.45 6.15
CA GLN A 110 9.35 12.02 5.71
C GLN A 110 9.79 11.43 4.37
N ASP A 111 10.72 12.07 3.68
CA ASP A 111 11.12 11.67 2.32
C ASP A 111 11.68 10.26 2.22
N GLU A 112 12.48 9.83 3.21
CA GLU A 112 13.01 8.45 3.27
C GLU A 112 11.89 7.43 3.47
N GLU A 113 11.03 7.64 4.48
CA GLU A 113 9.88 6.78 4.75
C GLU A 113 8.89 6.77 3.57
N ARG A 114 8.76 7.89 2.85
CA ARG A 114 7.92 8.00 1.65
C ARG A 114 8.45 7.16 0.52
N LYS A 115 9.77 7.14 0.30
CA LYS A 115 10.42 6.27 -0.70
C LYS A 115 10.20 4.80 -0.36
N GLU A 116 10.39 4.42 0.91
CA GLU A 116 10.16 3.05 1.38
C GLU A 116 8.71 2.61 1.15
N LYS A 117 7.74 3.41 1.60
CA LYS A 117 6.31 3.13 1.43
C LYS A 117 5.87 3.11 -0.04
N MET A 118 6.49 3.91 -0.91
CA MET A 118 6.27 3.85 -2.35
C MET A 118 6.74 2.51 -2.93
N ILE A 119 7.94 2.05 -2.54
CA ILE A 119 8.45 0.73 -2.95
C ILE A 119 7.54 -0.39 -2.43
N GLU A 120 7.07 -0.30 -1.18
CA GLU A 120 6.11 -1.24 -0.62
C GLU A 120 4.82 -1.31 -1.46
N TRP A 121 4.27 -0.15 -1.82
CA TRP A 121 3.07 -0.06 -2.65
C TRP A 121 3.29 -0.66 -4.04
N GLN A 122 4.39 -0.31 -4.71
CA GLN A 122 4.72 -0.83 -6.04
C GLN A 122 4.82 -2.37 -6.03
N ASN A 123 5.49 -2.91 -5.01
CA ASN A 123 5.61 -4.36 -4.83
C ASN A 123 4.26 -5.02 -4.53
N TYR A 124 3.44 -4.38 -3.68
CA TYR A 124 2.11 -4.86 -3.34
C TYR A 124 1.18 -4.87 -4.58
N TYR A 125 1.14 -3.77 -5.32
CA TYR A 125 0.32 -3.63 -6.52
C TYR A 125 0.73 -4.60 -7.63
N HIS A 126 2.03 -4.78 -7.86
CA HIS A 126 2.51 -5.79 -8.81
C HIS A 126 2.01 -7.19 -8.46
N ARG A 127 1.99 -7.53 -7.17
CA ARG A 127 1.48 -8.83 -6.71
C ARG A 127 -0.04 -8.95 -6.80
N LEU A 128 -0.80 -7.87 -6.58
CA LEU A 128 -2.24 -7.88 -6.85
C LEU A 128 -2.49 -8.29 -8.31
N LEU A 129 -1.79 -7.67 -9.27
CA LEU A 129 -1.93 -8.00 -10.70
C LEU A 129 -1.52 -9.43 -11.05
N VAL A 130 -0.52 -9.98 -10.37
CA VAL A 130 -0.09 -11.38 -10.56
C VAL A 130 -1.07 -12.35 -9.89
N SER A 131 -1.58 -11.98 -8.71
CA SER A 131 -2.53 -12.78 -7.93
C SER A 131 -3.94 -12.77 -8.52
N ASP A 132 -4.37 -11.73 -9.23
CA ASP A 132 -5.65 -11.77 -9.96
C ASP A 132 -5.64 -12.82 -11.10
N ARG A 133 -4.45 -13.30 -11.51
CA ARG A 133 -4.29 -14.42 -12.47
C ARG A 133 -4.22 -15.80 -11.82
N ILE A 134 -3.98 -15.87 -10.51
CA ILE A 134 -3.97 -17.11 -9.72
C ILE A 134 -4.99 -16.86 -8.61
N ARG A 135 -6.24 -17.24 -8.83
CA ARG A 135 -7.40 -17.05 -7.92
C ARG A 135 -7.05 -17.36 -6.44
N VAL A 136 -6.43 -16.43 -5.72
CA VAL A 136 -6.16 -16.56 -4.27
C VAL A 136 -7.22 -15.79 -3.54
N ILE A 137 -8.29 -16.53 -3.31
CA ILE A 137 -9.28 -16.26 -2.29
C ILE A 137 -8.55 -16.07 -0.95
N SER A 138 -8.85 -14.94 -0.31
CA SER A 138 -8.56 -14.58 1.09
C SER A 138 -7.20 -13.94 1.43
N ARG A 139 -7.31 -12.83 2.19
CA ARG A 139 -6.29 -12.24 3.08
C ARG A 139 -5.21 -11.34 2.46
N CYS A 140 -5.64 -10.32 1.71
CA CYS A 140 -4.79 -9.19 1.30
C CYS A 140 -4.05 -8.46 2.44
N TRP A 141 -4.55 -8.52 3.69
CA TRP A 141 -3.91 -7.87 4.85
C TRP A 141 -2.89 -8.76 5.58
N ASN A 142 -2.95 -10.09 5.43
CA ASN A 142 -1.88 -10.95 5.93
C ASN A 142 -0.62 -10.81 5.09
N LEU A 143 -0.69 -10.44 3.82
CA LEU A 143 0.51 -10.39 2.99
C LEU A 143 1.52 -9.33 3.45
N LYS A 144 1.10 -8.14 3.91
CA LYS A 144 2.02 -7.11 4.44
C LYS A 144 2.61 -7.51 5.80
N SER A 145 1.80 -8.08 6.70
CA SER A 145 2.26 -8.54 8.03
C SER A 145 3.13 -9.81 7.96
N LEU A 146 2.76 -10.76 7.09
CA LEU A 146 3.52 -11.98 6.80
C LEU A 146 4.85 -11.64 6.14
N TRP A 147 4.89 -10.66 5.23
CA TRP A 147 6.14 -10.19 4.65
C TRP A 147 7.00 -9.42 5.65
N LYS A 148 6.45 -8.54 6.50
CA LYS A 148 7.24 -7.93 7.59
C LYS A 148 7.92 -9.00 8.45
N LYS A 149 7.22 -10.11 8.75
CA LYS A 149 7.79 -11.29 9.44
C LYS A 149 8.85 -12.04 8.61
N ILE A 150 8.65 -12.20 7.30
CA ILE A 150 9.61 -12.89 6.41
C ILE A 150 10.88 -12.05 6.22
N THR A 151 10.76 -10.75 5.93
CA THR A 151 11.90 -9.83 5.77
C THR A 151 12.72 -9.71 7.04
N LEU A 152 12.08 -9.65 8.22
CA LEU A 152 12.78 -9.68 9.51
C LEU A 152 13.53 -11.00 9.76
N ARG A 153 13.00 -12.14 9.27
CA ARG A 153 13.70 -13.43 9.32
C ARG A 153 14.91 -13.47 8.38
N SER A 154 14.78 -12.94 7.16
CA SER A 154 15.87 -12.86 6.18
C SER A 154 17.03 -11.99 6.68
N ASN A 155 16.75 -10.85 7.31
CA ASN A 155 17.79 -9.98 7.87
C ASN A 155 18.49 -10.60 9.11
N LYS A 156 17.79 -11.42 9.91
CA LYS A 156 18.42 -12.18 10.99
C LYS A 156 19.38 -13.28 10.50
N ILE A 157 19.15 -13.82 9.31
CA ILE A 157 20.02 -14.83 8.70
C ILE A 157 21.24 -14.14 8.08
N ALA A 158 21.08 -12.96 7.47
CA ALA A 158 22.18 -12.18 6.90
C ALA A 158 23.17 -11.63 7.94
N HIS A 159 22.75 -11.43 9.20
CA HIS A 159 23.63 -11.04 10.31
C HIS A 159 24.26 -12.22 11.07
N ARG A 160 24.08 -13.46 10.60
CA ARG A 160 24.67 -14.67 11.17
C ARG A 160 25.76 -15.31 10.27
N TYR A 161 26.11 -14.64 9.18
CA TYR A 161 27.23 -15.01 8.31
C TYR A 161 28.25 -13.87 8.27
#